data_AF-A0AAD2FEQ3-F1
#
_entry.id   AF-A0AAD2FEQ3-F1
#
_cell.length_a   1.000
_cell.length_b   1.000
_cell.length_c   1.000
_cell.angle_alpha   90.00
_cell.angle_beta   90.00
_cell.angle_gamma   90.00
#
_symmetry.space_group_name_H-M   'P 1'
#
loop_
_entity.id
_entity.type
_entity.pdbx_description
1 polymer ?
#
loop_
_entity_poly.entity_id
_entity_poly.type
_entity_poly.pdbx_seq_one_letter_code
_entity_poly.pdbx_strand_id
1 'polypeptide(L)'
;MSNASESSSDEFENEWEGSNGSEEEESSTEEKTIAIVEKVSARLNGLKEASASVKLRDKTKENLHMLHKYLDSRSKIDDRIHQVDEFQRIATFPLVTDSGGIETKSDDPLEFKSDFQQQLAEGKPVITLDERHIVARIAKPIYRQTLENIVDQVYSFCGCNKDDIQILGVPLKGSERAQEKADDDYSKRKPGPGVSWLYDIVRASIIFSTTEQIARCLEAIRDDPSIRVVKAKNRFEKPTLTGYRDFNLCIQIDIPGYRFRHICELQIHHKAIQVLQTELKTTTSQ
;
A
#
# COMPACT_ATOMS: atom_id res chain seq x y z
N MET A 1 -22.07 -43.18 -43.41
CA MET A 1 -21.60 -42.45 -44.60
C MET A 1 -20.22 -41.91 -44.24
N SER A 2 -19.14 -42.71 -44.36
CA SER A 2 -18.28 -42.91 -45.57
C SER A 2 -17.64 -41.57 -45.99
N ASN A 3 -16.34 -41.29 -45.85
CA ASN A 3 -15.09 -41.96 -46.30
C ASN A 3 -13.92 -41.52 -45.38
N ALA A 4 -12.81 -42.22 -45.06
CA ALA A 4 -11.95 -43.22 -45.71
C ALA A 4 -11.12 -42.74 -46.93
N SER A 5 -9.84 -42.40 -46.69
CA SER A 5 -8.66 -42.51 -47.59
C SER A 5 -7.46 -41.86 -46.86
N GLU A 6 -6.46 -42.52 -46.27
CA GLU A 6 -5.46 -43.50 -46.75
C GLU A 6 -4.42 -42.96 -47.76
N SER A 7 -3.14 -43.25 -47.46
CA SER A 7 -1.89 -43.10 -48.23
C SER A 7 -1.31 -41.67 -48.39
N SER A 8 0.00 -41.42 -48.43
CA SER A 8 1.17 -42.30 -48.63
C SER A 8 2.38 -41.83 -47.82
N SER A 9 3.16 -42.82 -47.40
CA SER A 9 4.56 -42.75 -47.02
C SER A 9 5.43 -42.34 -48.21
N ASP A 10 6.24 -41.29 -48.06
CA ASP A 10 7.40 -41.06 -48.90
C ASP A 10 8.65 -41.02 -48.02
N GLU A 11 9.44 -42.09 -48.18
CA GLU A 11 10.80 -42.25 -47.72
C GLU A 11 11.68 -41.23 -48.44
N PHE A 12 12.28 -40.31 -47.69
CA PHE A 12 13.42 -39.52 -48.14
C PHE A 12 14.65 -40.00 -47.40
N GLU A 13 15.25 -41.08 -47.93
CA GLU A 13 16.67 -41.34 -47.77
C GLU A 13 17.43 -40.24 -48.51
N ASN A 14 18.03 -39.31 -47.78
CA ASN A 14 19.12 -38.51 -48.31
C ASN A 14 20.38 -38.89 -47.53
N GLU A 15 21.24 -39.62 -48.25
CA GLU A 15 22.65 -39.81 -47.97
C GLU A 15 23.27 -38.46 -47.55
N TRP A 16 23.67 -38.38 -46.29
CA TRP A 16 24.66 -37.40 -45.87
C TRP A 16 26.01 -38.10 -45.88
N GLU A 17 26.76 -37.85 -46.96
CA GLU A 17 28.16 -38.22 -47.08
C GLU A 17 28.93 -37.68 -45.89
N GLY A 18 29.60 -38.59 -45.18
CA GLY A 18 30.48 -38.28 -44.07
C GLY A 18 31.57 -37.30 -44.51
N SER A 19 31.46 -36.07 -44.06
CA SER A 19 32.60 -35.18 -43.95
C SER A 19 33.39 -35.58 -42.72
N ASN A 20 34.49 -36.29 -42.93
CA ASN A 20 35.62 -36.37 -41.99
C ASN A 20 36.20 -34.95 -41.82
N GLY A 21 35.52 -34.13 -41.02
CA GLY A 21 36.00 -32.86 -40.52
C GLY A 21 36.44 -33.02 -39.07
N SER A 22 37.76 -33.06 -38.89
CA SER A 22 38.48 -32.51 -37.72
C SER A 22 37.99 -32.87 -36.31
N GLU A 23 38.31 -34.10 -35.85
CA GLU A 23 38.46 -34.41 -34.40
C GLU A 23 39.46 -33.45 -33.69
N GLU A 24 40.32 -32.76 -34.45
CA GLU A 24 41.22 -31.72 -33.94
C GLU A 24 40.52 -30.36 -33.65
N GLU A 25 39.35 -30.04 -34.22
CA GLU A 25 38.64 -28.77 -33.96
C GLU A 25 37.65 -28.86 -32.77
N GLU A 26 37.05 -30.02 -32.51
CA GLU A 26 36.23 -30.26 -31.31
C GLU A 26 37.08 -30.31 -30.03
N SER A 27 38.23 -30.97 -30.08
CA SER A 27 39.23 -30.97 -28.98
C SER A 27 39.68 -29.53 -28.64
N SER A 28 39.91 -28.71 -29.66
CA SER A 28 40.29 -27.29 -29.49
C SER A 28 39.21 -26.44 -28.83
N THR A 29 37.93 -26.76 -29.04
CA THR A 29 36.80 -25.98 -28.51
C THR A 29 36.41 -26.43 -27.10
N GLU A 30 36.55 -27.71 -26.77
CA GLU A 30 36.40 -28.22 -25.40
C GLU A 30 37.52 -27.71 -24.48
N GLU A 31 38.78 -27.75 -24.91
CA GLU A 31 39.90 -27.21 -24.12
C GLU A 31 39.77 -25.71 -23.85
N LYS A 32 39.30 -24.93 -24.85
CA LYS A 32 39.00 -23.50 -24.67
C LYS A 32 37.86 -23.27 -23.69
N THR A 33 36.84 -24.13 -23.69
CA THR A 33 35.69 -24.02 -22.78
C THR A 33 36.10 -24.33 -21.34
N ILE A 34 36.88 -25.39 -21.13
CA ILE A 34 37.43 -25.76 -19.82
C ILE A 34 38.31 -24.64 -19.28
N ALA A 35 39.21 -24.08 -20.10
CA ALA A 35 40.08 -22.98 -19.70
C ALA A 35 39.29 -21.71 -19.30
N ILE A 36 38.15 -21.44 -19.95
CA ILE A 36 37.26 -20.33 -19.57
C ILE A 36 36.59 -20.60 -18.22
N VAL A 37 36.07 -21.81 -18.00
CA VAL A 37 35.41 -22.20 -16.74
C VAL A 37 36.37 -22.16 -15.56
N GLU A 38 37.61 -22.64 -15.74
CA GLU A 38 38.66 -22.56 -14.73
C GLU A 38 39.03 -21.11 -14.41
N LYS A 39 39.16 -20.26 -15.43
CA LYS A 39 39.49 -18.84 -15.27
C LYS A 39 38.38 -18.06 -14.56
N VAL A 40 37.11 -18.38 -14.86
CA VAL A 40 35.94 -17.81 -14.17
C VAL A 40 35.89 -18.28 -12.71
N SER A 41 36.14 -19.57 -12.47
CA SER A 41 36.17 -20.15 -11.11
C SER A 41 37.29 -19.57 -10.25
N ALA A 42 38.50 -19.42 -10.80
CA ALA A 42 39.62 -18.78 -10.13
C ALA A 42 39.31 -17.31 -9.79
N ARG A 43 38.66 -16.58 -10.70
CA ARG A 43 38.25 -15.18 -10.47
C ARG A 43 37.16 -15.06 -9.40
N LEU A 44 36.20 -15.98 -9.37
CA LEU A 44 35.18 -16.06 -8.31
C LEU A 44 35.80 -16.38 -6.95
N ASN A 45 36.77 -17.31 -6.90
CA ASN A 45 37.47 -17.62 -5.66
C ASN A 45 38.33 -16.45 -5.18
N GLY A 46 39.04 -15.76 -6.07
CA GLY A 46 39.77 -14.54 -5.72
C GLY A 46 38.86 -13.42 -5.20
N LEU A 47 37.65 -13.28 -5.74
CA LEU A 47 36.64 -12.34 -5.22
C LEU A 47 36.11 -12.74 -3.84
N LYS A 48 35.91 -14.04 -3.59
CA LYS A 48 35.51 -14.55 -2.26
C LYS A 48 36.60 -14.32 -1.21
N GLU A 49 37.86 -14.54 -1.57
CA GLU A 49 39.01 -14.28 -0.69
C GLU A 49 39.19 -12.77 -0.43
N ALA A 50 39.07 -11.93 -1.47
CA ALA A 50 39.10 -10.49 -1.32
C ALA A 50 37.97 -9.98 -0.42
N SER A 51 36.76 -10.52 -0.58
CA SER A 51 35.60 -10.24 0.29
C SER A 51 35.85 -10.64 1.74
N ALA A 52 36.49 -11.79 1.97
CA ALA A 52 36.84 -12.25 3.31
C ALA A 52 37.86 -11.33 4.03
N SER A 53 38.66 -10.58 3.27
CA SER A 53 39.65 -9.64 3.81
C SER A 53 39.07 -8.26 4.20
N VAL A 54 37.85 -7.92 3.77
CA VAL A 54 37.25 -6.61 4.03
C VAL A 54 36.76 -6.53 5.48
N LYS A 55 37.59 -5.96 6.35
CA LYS A 55 37.20 -5.64 7.73
C LYS A 55 36.23 -4.45 7.74
N LEU A 56 34.94 -4.76 7.68
CA LEU A 56 33.89 -3.77 7.90
C LEU A 56 33.92 -3.30 9.37
N ARG A 57 33.79 -1.99 9.57
CA ARG A 57 33.52 -1.42 10.90
C ARG A 57 32.19 -1.98 11.41
N ASP A 58 32.07 -2.21 12.72
CA ASP A 58 30.87 -2.84 13.28
C ASP A 58 29.60 -2.03 13.00
N LYS A 59 29.68 -0.69 13.08
CA LYS A 59 28.59 0.21 12.65
C LYS A 59 28.17 0.00 11.18
N THR A 60 29.11 -0.34 10.30
CA THR A 60 28.81 -0.65 8.89
C THR A 60 28.12 -2.01 8.77
N LYS A 61 28.52 -3.01 9.54
CA LYS A 61 27.85 -4.32 9.59
C LYS A 61 26.42 -4.18 10.12
N GLU A 62 26.22 -3.41 11.19
CA GLU A 62 24.91 -3.09 11.75
C GLU A 62 24.01 -2.41 10.71
N ASN A 63 24.52 -1.39 10.02
CA ASN A 63 23.77 -0.71 8.96
C ASN A 63 23.39 -1.65 7.81
N LEU A 64 24.31 -2.52 7.37
CA LEU A 64 24.05 -3.50 6.32
C LEU A 64 23.02 -4.55 6.78
N HIS A 65 23.10 -4.99 8.03
CA HIS A 65 22.13 -5.92 8.61
C HIS A 65 20.74 -5.30 8.65
N MET A 66 20.62 -4.04 9.10
CA MET A 66 19.36 -3.30 9.10
C MET A 66 18.80 -3.11 7.69
N LEU A 67 19.66 -2.79 6.71
CA LEU A 67 19.25 -2.65 5.32
C LEU A 67 18.76 -4.00 4.75
N HIS A 68 19.46 -5.09 5.02
CA HIS A 68 19.06 -6.42 4.60
C HIS A 68 17.70 -6.81 5.18
N LYS A 69 17.50 -6.61 6.49
CA LYS A 69 16.23 -6.86 7.18
C LYS A 69 15.08 -6.06 6.58
N TYR A 70 15.34 -4.81 6.22
CA TYR A 70 14.39 -3.94 5.55
C TYR A 70 14.02 -4.44 4.14
N LEU A 71 15.03 -4.83 3.33
CA LEU A 71 14.80 -5.35 1.97
C LEU A 71 14.04 -6.68 1.99
N ASP A 72 14.38 -7.58 2.90
CA ASP A 72 13.69 -8.86 3.11
C ASP A 72 12.22 -8.65 3.52
N SER A 73 11.98 -7.74 4.47
CA SER A 73 10.61 -7.38 4.90
C SER A 73 9.78 -6.85 3.73
N ARG A 74 10.38 -5.98 2.90
CA ARG A 74 9.72 -5.43 1.72
C ARG A 74 9.41 -6.51 0.69
N SER A 75 10.37 -7.39 0.39
CA SER A 75 10.17 -8.51 -0.55
C SER A 75 8.99 -9.39 -0.12
N LYS A 76 8.94 -9.76 1.16
CA LYS A 76 7.84 -10.56 1.72
C LYS A 76 6.47 -9.89 1.57
N ILE A 77 6.41 -8.57 1.77
CA ILE A 77 5.16 -7.82 1.57
C ILE A 77 4.80 -7.79 0.09
N ASP A 78 5.75 -7.53 -0.82
CA ASP A 78 5.49 -7.48 -2.25
C ASP A 78 5.02 -8.86 -2.77
N ASP A 79 5.59 -9.97 -2.29
CA ASP A 79 5.14 -11.33 -2.61
C ASP A 79 3.71 -11.58 -2.12
N ARG A 80 3.40 -11.16 -0.88
CA ARG A 80 2.04 -11.31 -0.33
C ARG A 80 1.04 -10.45 -1.10
N ILE A 81 1.43 -9.29 -1.61
CA ILE A 81 0.56 -8.44 -2.44
C ILE A 81 0.21 -9.12 -3.76
N HIS A 82 1.19 -9.73 -4.44
CA HIS A 82 0.92 -10.50 -5.66
C HIS A 82 -0.06 -11.66 -5.40
N GLN A 83 -0.02 -12.27 -4.22
CA GLN A 83 -0.95 -13.35 -3.85
C GLN A 83 -2.38 -12.85 -3.60
N VAL A 84 -2.56 -11.66 -3.01
CA VAL A 84 -3.90 -11.18 -2.63
C VAL A 84 -4.55 -10.29 -3.70
N ASP A 85 -3.75 -9.58 -4.48
CA ASP A 85 -4.19 -8.67 -5.55
C ASP A 85 -3.51 -8.99 -6.88
N GLU A 86 -3.55 -10.27 -7.28
CA GLU A 86 -2.92 -10.78 -8.51
C GLU A 86 -3.28 -9.94 -9.75
N PHE A 87 -4.55 -9.55 -9.85
CA PHE A 87 -5.07 -8.76 -10.97
C PHE A 87 -5.00 -7.24 -10.75
N GLN A 88 -4.31 -6.79 -9.70
CA GLN A 88 -4.12 -5.38 -9.37
C GLN A 88 -5.43 -4.58 -9.27
N ARG A 89 -6.52 -5.22 -8.84
CA ARG A 89 -7.86 -4.60 -8.77
C ARG A 89 -7.88 -3.44 -7.79
N ILE A 90 -7.25 -3.60 -6.63
CA ILE A 90 -7.21 -2.55 -5.62
C ILE A 90 -6.01 -1.61 -5.86
N ALA A 91 -4.89 -2.10 -6.40
CA ALA A 91 -3.79 -1.24 -6.79
C ALA A 91 -4.18 -0.24 -7.90
N THR A 92 -5.09 -0.60 -8.80
CA THR A 92 -5.55 0.28 -9.90
C THR A 92 -6.91 0.94 -9.64
N PHE A 93 -7.47 0.79 -8.43
CA PHE A 93 -8.80 1.31 -8.12
C PHE A 93 -8.84 2.85 -8.32
N PRO A 94 -9.81 3.39 -9.09
CA PRO A 94 -9.90 4.80 -9.39
C PRO A 94 -10.44 5.58 -8.19
N LEU A 95 -9.54 6.02 -7.31
CA LEU A 95 -9.87 6.91 -6.21
C LEU A 95 -9.96 8.35 -6.68
N VAL A 96 -11.16 8.94 -6.55
CA VAL A 96 -11.41 10.34 -6.86
C VAL A 96 -11.60 11.10 -5.56
N THR A 97 -10.89 12.22 -5.41
CA THR A 97 -11.12 13.15 -4.31
C THR A 97 -12.16 14.19 -4.71
N ASP A 98 -12.99 14.57 -3.76
CA ASP A 98 -13.96 15.64 -3.95
C ASP A 98 -13.25 16.95 -4.32
N SER A 99 -13.77 17.63 -5.34
CA SER A 99 -13.27 18.93 -5.79
C SER A 99 -11.76 18.96 -6.13
N GLY A 100 -11.16 17.82 -6.47
CA GLY A 100 -9.72 17.69 -6.73
C GLY A 100 -8.85 17.70 -5.47
N GLY A 101 -9.43 17.50 -4.29
CA GLY A 101 -8.74 17.47 -3.00
C GLY A 101 -8.53 18.84 -2.37
N ILE A 102 -7.70 18.87 -1.32
CA ILE A 102 -7.53 20.04 -0.43
C ILE A 102 -6.65 21.16 -0.99
N GLU A 103 -5.85 20.87 -1.99
CA GLU A 103 -4.86 21.80 -2.53
C GLU A 103 -5.55 22.89 -3.35
N THR A 104 -5.03 24.12 -3.24
CA THR A 104 -5.43 25.22 -4.11
C THR A 104 -4.62 25.15 -5.42
N LYS A 105 -5.07 25.90 -6.44
CA LYS A 105 -4.26 26.15 -7.65
C LYS A 105 -3.31 27.36 -7.46
N SER A 106 -3.04 27.75 -6.21
CA SER A 106 -2.17 28.87 -5.87
C SER A 106 -0.70 28.50 -6.09
N ASP A 107 0.13 29.53 -6.26
CA ASP A 107 1.59 29.37 -6.32
C ASP A 107 2.20 29.09 -4.93
N ASP A 108 1.47 29.34 -3.84
CA ASP A 108 1.91 29.01 -2.48
C ASP A 108 1.60 27.53 -2.15
N PRO A 109 2.61 26.65 -2.02
CA PRO A 109 2.40 25.23 -1.70
C PRO A 109 1.85 25.01 -0.28
N LEU A 110 1.78 26.06 0.54
CA LEU A 110 1.21 26.03 1.87
C LEU A 110 -0.24 26.50 1.90
N GLU A 111 -0.83 26.90 0.77
CA GLU A 111 -2.21 27.37 0.66
C GLU A 111 -3.19 26.26 0.28
N PHE A 112 -4.18 26.05 1.14
CA PHE A 112 -5.19 25.01 1.05
C PHE A 112 -6.61 25.61 1.06
N LYS A 113 -7.57 24.88 0.49
CA LYS A 113 -8.97 25.29 0.45
C LYS A 113 -9.55 25.29 1.87
N SER A 114 -10.04 26.44 2.32
CA SER A 114 -10.61 26.66 3.66
C SER A 114 -11.77 25.72 4.00
N ASP A 115 -12.51 25.24 3.00
CA ASP A 115 -13.67 24.37 3.18
C ASP A 115 -13.34 23.00 3.79
N PHE A 116 -12.05 22.65 3.82
CA PHE A 116 -11.54 21.43 4.45
C PHE A 116 -10.91 21.67 5.82
N GLN A 117 -10.93 22.90 6.35
CA GLN A 117 -10.67 23.10 7.77
C GLN A 117 -11.77 22.41 8.59
N GLN A 118 -11.41 21.86 9.74
CA GLN A 118 -12.34 21.32 10.71
C GLN A 118 -13.22 22.42 11.25
N GLN A 119 -14.52 22.13 11.36
CA GLN A 119 -15.53 23.13 11.65
C GLN A 119 -16.12 22.94 13.05
N LEU A 120 -16.41 24.07 13.69
CA LEU A 120 -17.38 24.21 14.76
C LEU A 120 -18.81 24.10 14.22
N ALA A 121 -19.78 24.14 15.13
CA ALA A 121 -21.16 24.45 14.76
C ALA A 121 -21.20 25.73 13.90
N GLU A 122 -22.19 25.81 13.01
CA GLU A 122 -22.36 26.92 12.05
C GLU A 122 -21.25 27.05 11.00
N GLY A 123 -20.32 26.10 10.89
CA GLY A 123 -19.35 26.02 9.79
C GLY A 123 -18.09 26.88 9.97
N LYS A 124 -17.89 27.49 11.14
CA LYS A 124 -16.67 28.28 11.44
C LYS A 124 -15.47 27.35 11.67
N PRO A 125 -14.24 27.74 11.27
CA PRO A 125 -13.07 26.90 11.52
C PRO A 125 -12.78 26.81 13.03
N VAL A 126 -12.35 25.63 13.45
CA VAL A 126 -11.85 25.38 14.82
C VAL A 126 -10.54 26.14 15.03
N ILE A 127 -10.42 26.86 16.14
CA ILE A 127 -9.23 27.66 16.47
C ILE A 127 -8.40 27.04 17.60
N THR A 128 -9.00 26.23 18.46
CA THR A 128 -8.31 25.56 19.58
C THR A 128 -8.42 24.04 19.54
N LEU A 129 -7.52 23.37 20.26
CA LEU A 129 -7.56 21.91 20.38
C LEU A 129 -8.76 21.42 21.22
N ASP A 130 -9.23 22.21 22.19
CA ASP A 130 -10.40 21.85 23.00
C ASP A 130 -11.68 21.87 22.16
N GLU A 131 -11.87 22.94 21.37
CA GLU A 131 -12.92 23.02 20.36
C GLU A 131 -12.89 21.82 19.41
N ARG A 132 -11.68 21.46 18.94
CA ARG A 132 -11.47 20.29 18.08
C ARG A 132 -11.99 19.01 18.73
N HIS A 133 -11.70 18.79 20.01
CA HIS A 133 -12.14 17.60 20.74
C HIS A 133 -13.64 17.60 21.03
N ILE A 134 -14.24 18.76 21.26
CA ILE A 134 -15.70 18.89 21.45
C ILE A 134 -16.42 18.41 20.19
N VAL A 135 -16.07 18.94 19.02
CA VAL A 135 -16.73 18.52 17.76
C VAL A 135 -16.41 17.08 17.38
N ALA A 136 -15.21 16.59 17.70
CA ALA A 136 -14.84 15.19 17.50
C ALA A 136 -15.67 14.23 18.35
N ARG A 137 -16.02 14.61 19.58
CA ARG A 137 -16.88 13.81 20.46
C ARG A 137 -18.30 13.66 19.87
N ILE A 138 -18.81 14.72 19.25
CA ILE A 138 -20.10 14.71 18.55
C ILE A 138 -20.03 13.87 17.27
N ALA A 139 -18.97 14.02 16.48
CA ALA A 139 -18.82 13.33 15.20
C ALA A 139 -18.56 11.82 15.34
N LYS A 140 -17.88 11.39 16.40
CA LYS A 140 -17.47 9.98 16.59
C LYS A 140 -18.61 8.95 16.47
N PRO A 141 -19.76 9.08 17.15
CA PRO A 141 -20.85 8.11 17.01
C PRO A 141 -21.44 8.09 15.59
N ILE A 142 -21.56 9.25 14.93
CA ILE A 142 -22.06 9.35 13.56
C ILE A 142 -21.08 8.66 12.60
N TYR A 143 -19.78 8.95 12.74
CA TYR A 143 -18.74 8.28 11.97
C TYR A 143 -18.79 6.76 12.13
N ARG A 144 -18.96 6.26 13.37
CA ARG A 144 -19.10 4.83 13.61
C ARG A 144 -20.30 4.24 12.85
N GLN A 145 -21.45 4.89 12.92
CA GLN A 145 -22.65 4.45 12.20
C GLN A 145 -22.43 4.46 10.69
N THR A 146 -21.75 5.47 10.14
CA THR A 146 -21.37 5.52 8.72
C THR A 146 -20.53 4.31 8.33
N LEU A 147 -19.53 3.93 9.14
CA LEU A 147 -18.71 2.74 8.85
C LEU A 147 -19.50 1.43 8.95
N GLU A 148 -20.40 1.31 9.93
CA GLU A 148 -21.27 0.15 10.08
C GLU A 148 -22.19 0.00 8.85
N ASN A 149 -22.76 1.10 8.35
CA ASN A 149 -23.56 1.11 7.13
C ASN A 149 -22.75 0.68 5.89
N ILE A 150 -21.51 1.15 5.75
CA ILE A 150 -20.61 0.73 4.64
C ILE A 150 -20.36 -0.78 4.73
N VAL A 151 -20.06 -1.30 5.92
CA VAL A 151 -19.82 -2.74 6.12
C VAL A 151 -21.07 -3.56 5.82
N ASP A 152 -22.26 -3.08 6.19
CA ASP A 152 -23.53 -3.75 5.88
C ASP A 152 -23.80 -3.80 4.36
N GLN A 153 -23.44 -2.76 3.61
CA GLN A 153 -23.52 -2.77 2.15
C GLN A 153 -22.56 -3.79 1.53
N VAL A 154 -21.30 -3.84 2.01
CA VAL A 154 -20.32 -4.82 1.55
C VAL A 154 -20.79 -6.24 1.85
N TYR A 155 -21.29 -6.49 3.07
CA TYR A 155 -21.85 -7.78 3.47
C TYR A 155 -23.00 -8.20 2.56
N SER A 156 -23.96 -7.30 2.33
CA SER A 156 -25.14 -7.57 1.51
C SER A 156 -24.78 -7.89 0.06
N PHE A 157 -23.72 -7.26 -0.47
CA PHE A 157 -23.26 -7.50 -1.83
C PHE A 157 -22.45 -8.80 -1.95
N CYS A 158 -21.48 -9.00 -1.06
CA CYS A 158 -20.56 -10.13 -1.17
C CYS A 158 -21.15 -11.45 -0.67
N GLY A 159 -22.21 -11.41 0.15
CA GLY A 159 -22.75 -12.60 0.83
C GLY A 159 -21.71 -13.27 1.75
N CYS A 160 -20.69 -12.53 2.20
CA CYS A 160 -19.62 -13.04 3.05
C CYS A 160 -20.06 -13.13 4.52
N ASN A 161 -19.29 -13.79 5.39
CA ASN A 161 -19.56 -13.71 6.82
C ASN A 161 -19.19 -12.31 7.33
N LYS A 162 -20.06 -11.68 8.15
CA LYS A 162 -19.78 -10.37 8.77
C LYS A 162 -18.58 -10.45 9.72
N ASP A 163 -18.31 -11.63 10.30
CA ASP A 163 -17.12 -11.87 11.15
C ASP A 163 -15.79 -11.77 10.38
N ASP A 164 -15.82 -11.82 9.05
CA ASP A 164 -14.63 -11.65 8.20
C ASP A 164 -14.23 -10.18 8.01
N ILE A 165 -15.07 -9.26 8.47
CA ILE A 165 -14.90 -7.81 8.37
C ILE A 165 -14.78 -7.22 9.78
N GLN A 166 -13.65 -6.58 10.08
CA GLN A 166 -13.41 -6.02 11.40
C GLN A 166 -13.32 -4.49 11.33
N ILE A 167 -14.18 -3.80 12.09
CA ILE A 167 -14.04 -2.36 12.35
C ILE A 167 -13.23 -2.18 13.64
N LEU A 168 -12.04 -1.61 13.52
CA LEU A 168 -11.20 -1.20 14.64
C LEU A 168 -11.40 0.29 14.92
N GLY A 169 -12.38 0.60 15.77
CA GLY A 169 -12.55 1.95 16.31
C GLY A 169 -11.54 2.22 17.43
N VAL A 170 -10.76 3.30 17.30
CA VAL A 170 -9.85 3.74 18.38
C VAL A 170 -10.45 4.87 19.20
N PRO A 171 -9.98 5.08 20.45
CA PRO A 171 -10.26 6.29 21.21
C PRO A 171 -9.92 7.56 20.41
N LEU A 172 -10.51 8.68 20.82
CA LEU A 172 -10.08 9.97 20.26
C LEU A 172 -8.58 10.12 20.51
N LYS A 173 -7.87 10.68 19.53
CA LYS A 173 -6.44 10.96 19.68
C LYS A 173 -6.22 11.84 20.91
N GLY A 174 -5.27 11.49 21.77
CA GLY A 174 -4.99 12.26 22.97
C GLY A 174 -4.46 13.67 22.65
N SER A 175 -4.79 14.65 23.49
CA SER A 175 -4.51 16.06 23.25
C SER A 175 -3.03 16.38 23.04
N GLU A 176 -2.12 15.83 23.85
CA GLU A 176 -0.68 16.05 23.71
C GLU A 176 -0.17 15.64 22.32
N ARG A 177 -0.46 14.41 21.91
CA ARG A 177 -0.07 13.90 20.58
C ARG A 177 -0.76 14.62 19.43
N ALA A 178 -1.97 15.14 19.66
CA ALA A 178 -2.67 15.95 18.67
C ALA A 178 -2.02 17.33 18.51
N GLN A 179 -1.59 17.95 19.61
CA GLN A 179 -0.91 19.24 19.59
C GLN A 179 0.44 19.13 18.87
N GLU A 180 1.28 18.16 19.25
CA GLU A 180 2.55 17.89 18.56
C GLU A 180 2.35 17.77 17.04
N LYS A 181 1.35 17.00 16.62
CA LYS A 181 1.04 16.82 15.20
C LYS A 181 0.59 18.13 14.52
N ALA A 182 -0.21 18.95 15.19
CA ALA A 182 -0.61 20.25 14.64
C ALA A 182 0.60 21.15 14.41
N ASP A 183 1.52 21.16 15.36
CA ASP A 183 2.71 22.00 15.32
C ASP A 183 3.72 21.50 14.26
N ASP A 184 3.97 20.19 14.22
CA ASP A 184 4.92 19.57 13.30
C ASP A 184 4.41 19.56 11.85
N ASP A 185 3.16 19.12 11.63
CA ASP A 185 2.66 18.84 10.28
C ASP A 185 1.93 20.05 9.66
N TYR A 186 1.32 20.92 10.47
CA TYR A 186 0.28 21.85 10.01
C TYR A 186 0.47 23.32 10.39
N SER A 187 1.43 23.67 11.24
CA SER A 187 1.64 25.04 11.74
C SER A 187 1.82 26.08 10.63
N LYS A 188 2.38 25.67 9.49
CA LYS A 188 2.67 26.54 8.35
C LYS A 188 1.55 26.63 7.31
N ARG A 189 0.47 25.86 7.47
CA ARG A 189 -0.64 25.84 6.50
C ARG A 189 -1.44 27.13 6.53
N LYS A 190 -1.91 27.54 5.37
CA LYS A 190 -2.80 28.67 5.16
C LYS A 190 -4.12 28.19 4.54
N PRO A 191 -5.27 28.65 5.02
CA PRO A 191 -5.45 29.46 6.24
C PRO A 191 -5.09 28.68 7.52
N GLY A 192 -4.63 29.38 8.55
CA GLY A 192 -4.41 28.81 9.88
C GLY A 192 -5.70 28.74 10.71
N PRO A 193 -5.66 28.22 11.95
CA PRO A 193 -4.49 27.63 12.61
C PRO A 193 -4.27 26.14 12.28
N GLY A 194 -3.07 25.62 12.54
CA GLY A 194 -2.70 24.22 12.25
C GLY A 194 -3.65 23.17 12.82
N VAL A 195 -4.23 23.42 14.01
CA VAL A 195 -5.19 22.53 14.67
C VAL A 195 -6.47 22.29 13.84
N SER A 196 -6.86 23.24 12.99
CA SER A 196 -8.00 23.10 12.08
C SER A 196 -7.76 22.07 10.97
N TRP A 197 -6.51 21.66 10.75
CA TRP A 197 -6.13 20.68 9.72
C TRP A 197 -5.93 19.25 10.27
N LEU A 198 -6.22 19.03 11.56
CA LEU A 198 -6.12 17.72 12.20
C LEU A 198 -7.31 16.82 11.85
N TYR A 199 -7.10 15.88 10.92
CA TYR A 199 -8.13 14.94 10.46
C TYR A 199 -8.16 13.62 11.25
N ASP A 200 -7.09 13.29 11.97
CA ASP A 200 -6.92 11.99 12.66
C ASP A 200 -7.31 12.01 14.15
N ILE A 201 -8.14 12.98 14.58
CA ILE A 201 -8.74 12.98 15.93
C ILE A 201 -9.80 11.88 16.05
N VAL A 202 -10.70 11.83 15.06
CA VAL A 202 -11.65 10.73 14.86
C VAL A 202 -11.09 9.84 13.77
N ARG A 203 -10.76 8.60 14.11
CA ARG A 203 -10.13 7.66 13.18
C ARG A 203 -10.54 6.22 13.46
N ALA A 204 -10.53 5.39 12.42
CA ALA A 204 -10.81 3.97 12.50
C ALA A 204 -10.11 3.21 11.37
N SER A 205 -10.00 1.90 11.53
CA SER A 205 -9.60 0.99 10.47
C SER A 205 -10.72 0.01 10.14
N ILE A 206 -10.86 -0.38 8.87
CA ILE A 206 -11.64 -1.55 8.46
C ILE A 206 -10.68 -2.58 7.88
N ILE A 207 -10.81 -3.81 8.33
CA ILE A 207 -9.99 -4.94 7.88
C ILE A 207 -10.89 -5.90 7.12
N PHE A 208 -10.51 -6.20 5.89
CA PHE A 208 -11.18 -7.13 5.01
C PHE A 208 -10.32 -8.34 4.73
N SER A 209 -10.95 -9.48 4.47
CA SER A 209 -10.25 -10.74 4.19
C SER A 209 -9.97 -10.95 2.70
N THR A 210 -10.64 -10.20 1.82
CA THR A 210 -10.51 -10.31 0.36
C THR A 210 -10.40 -8.94 -0.31
N THR A 211 -9.82 -8.90 -1.50
CA THR A 211 -9.73 -7.70 -2.34
C THR A 211 -11.08 -7.26 -2.91
N GLU A 212 -12.00 -8.20 -3.16
CA GLU A 212 -13.37 -7.89 -3.59
C GLU A 212 -14.11 -7.07 -2.52
N GLN A 213 -14.02 -7.46 -1.25
CA GLN A 213 -14.62 -6.69 -0.15
C GLN A 213 -14.03 -5.27 -0.06
N ILE A 214 -12.72 -5.11 -0.28
CA ILE A 214 -12.08 -3.80 -0.30
C ILE A 214 -12.60 -2.97 -1.47
N ALA A 215 -12.67 -3.54 -2.69
CA ALA A 215 -13.20 -2.86 -3.86
C ALA A 215 -14.65 -2.40 -3.61
N ARG A 216 -15.50 -3.26 -3.03
CA ARG A 216 -16.88 -2.91 -2.66
C ARG A 216 -16.97 -1.84 -1.59
N CYS A 217 -16.06 -1.85 -0.62
CA CYS A 217 -15.98 -0.79 0.38
C CYS A 217 -15.65 0.57 -0.27
N LEU A 218 -14.71 0.59 -1.21
CA LEU A 218 -14.34 1.80 -1.94
C LEU A 218 -15.47 2.29 -2.85
N GLU A 219 -16.21 1.38 -3.51
CA GLU A 219 -17.41 1.70 -4.27
C GLU A 219 -18.51 2.29 -3.38
N ALA A 220 -18.80 1.65 -2.24
CA ALA A 220 -19.78 2.15 -1.27
C ALA A 220 -19.41 3.55 -0.75
N ILE A 221 -18.12 3.82 -0.52
CA ILE A 221 -17.63 5.16 -0.14
C ILE A 221 -17.79 6.16 -1.29
N ARG A 222 -17.47 5.77 -2.53
CA ARG A 222 -17.56 6.62 -3.72
C ARG A 222 -19.00 7.00 -4.06
N ASP A 223 -19.91 6.04 -3.91
CA ASP A 223 -21.28 6.14 -4.38
C ASP A 223 -22.24 6.69 -3.29
N ASP A 224 -21.78 6.83 -2.04
CA ASP A 224 -22.55 7.42 -0.94
C ASP A 224 -22.46 8.97 -0.97
N PRO A 225 -23.56 9.68 -1.28
CA PRO A 225 -23.56 11.14 -1.37
C PRO A 225 -23.35 11.85 -0.02
N SER A 226 -23.48 11.14 1.10
CA SER A 226 -23.22 11.66 2.44
C SER A 226 -21.73 11.65 2.80
N ILE A 227 -20.88 11.04 1.97
CA ILE A 227 -19.45 10.90 2.17
C ILE A 227 -18.69 11.64 1.08
N ARG A 228 -17.78 12.54 1.47
CA ARG A 228 -16.85 13.18 0.53
C ARG A 228 -15.42 12.76 0.82
N VAL A 229 -14.73 12.18 -0.15
CA VAL A 229 -13.32 11.82 0.00
C VAL A 229 -12.45 13.06 -0.17
N VAL A 230 -11.94 13.60 0.93
CA VAL A 230 -11.14 14.83 0.97
C VAL A 230 -9.69 14.58 0.56
N LYS A 231 -9.15 13.45 1.00
CA LYS A 231 -7.79 13.03 0.71
C LYS A 231 -7.77 11.51 0.58
N ALA A 232 -7.00 11.01 -0.37
CA ALA A 232 -6.83 9.59 -0.58
C ALA A 232 -5.36 9.26 -0.80
N LYS A 233 -4.90 8.18 -0.17
CA LYS A 233 -3.62 7.55 -0.45
C LYS A 233 -3.90 6.08 -0.75
N ASN A 234 -3.82 5.71 -2.02
CA ASN A 234 -3.76 4.32 -2.42
C ASN A 234 -2.33 3.81 -2.21
N ARG A 235 -2.06 3.20 -1.05
CA ARG A 235 -0.72 2.67 -0.81
C ARG A 235 -0.50 1.34 -1.50
N PHE A 236 -1.54 0.62 -1.94
CA PHE A 236 -1.41 -0.55 -2.82
C PHE A 236 -0.72 -0.18 -4.14
N GLU A 237 -1.11 0.95 -4.73
CA GLU A 237 -0.43 1.56 -5.89
C GLU A 237 0.94 2.15 -5.50
N LYS A 238 0.97 2.99 -4.46
CA LYS A 238 2.14 3.78 -4.05
C LYS A 238 2.53 3.46 -2.61
N PRO A 239 3.32 2.38 -2.38
CA PRO A 239 3.69 1.93 -1.04
C PRO A 239 4.37 2.98 -0.17
N THR A 240 4.33 2.76 1.14
CA THR A 240 5.28 3.42 2.04
C THR A 240 6.72 2.98 1.72
N LEU A 241 7.69 3.68 2.28
CA LEU A 241 9.10 3.28 2.18
C LEU A 241 9.28 1.79 2.53
N THR A 242 8.72 1.36 3.68
CA THR A 242 8.76 -0.03 4.18
C THR A 242 7.99 -1.05 3.33
N GLY A 243 7.35 -0.63 2.23
CA GLY A 243 6.50 -1.49 1.41
C GLY A 243 5.12 -1.73 2.00
N TYR A 244 4.73 -1.08 3.10
CA TYR A 244 3.41 -1.30 3.67
C TYR A 244 2.30 -0.79 2.74
N ARG A 245 1.19 -1.53 2.68
CA ARG A 245 0.07 -1.31 1.77
C ARG A 245 -1.25 -1.24 2.54
N ASP A 246 -2.00 -0.18 2.29
CA ASP A 246 -3.35 0.09 2.79
C ASP A 246 -4.00 1.18 1.93
N PHE A 247 -5.27 1.46 2.16
CA PHE A 247 -5.84 2.76 1.79
C PHE A 247 -5.87 3.64 3.02
N ASN A 248 -5.40 4.88 2.90
CA ASN A 248 -5.56 5.90 3.93
C ASN A 248 -6.38 7.05 3.32
N LEU A 249 -7.61 7.17 3.81
CA LEU A 249 -8.60 8.14 3.34
C LEU A 249 -8.87 9.16 4.44
N CYS A 250 -9.07 10.41 4.06
CA CYS A 250 -9.75 11.40 4.89
C CYS A 250 -11.13 11.60 4.28
N ILE A 251 -12.17 11.21 5.00
CA ILE A 251 -13.56 11.35 4.54
C ILE A 251 -14.25 12.44 5.34
N GLN A 252 -15.00 13.30 4.66
CA GLN A 252 -15.86 14.30 5.28
C GLN A 252 -17.28 13.75 5.35
N ILE A 253 -17.85 13.77 6.54
CA ILE A 253 -19.23 13.40 6.81
C ILE A 253 -20.00 14.62 7.30
N ASP A 254 -21.29 14.65 7.00
CA ASP A 254 -22.20 15.64 7.56
C ASP A 254 -22.58 15.22 8.99
N ILE A 255 -22.77 16.20 9.88
CA ILE A 255 -23.21 15.97 11.26
C ILE A 255 -24.65 16.50 11.40
N PRO A 256 -25.67 15.64 11.17
CA PRO A 256 -27.07 16.03 11.26
C PRO A 256 -27.40 16.61 12.64
N GLY A 257 -28.24 17.65 12.66
CA GLY A 257 -28.65 18.33 13.90
C GLY A 257 -27.68 19.41 14.39
N TYR A 258 -26.42 19.40 13.95
CA TYR A 258 -25.40 20.37 14.41
C TYR A 258 -24.89 21.33 13.32
N ARG A 259 -25.34 21.15 12.07
CA ARG A 259 -25.05 22.05 10.93
C ARG A 259 -23.56 22.28 10.67
N PHE A 260 -22.74 21.25 10.87
CA PHE A 260 -21.32 21.28 10.50
C PHE A 260 -20.90 19.96 9.86
N ARG A 261 -19.71 19.97 9.26
CA ARG A 261 -19.09 18.81 8.62
C ARG A 261 -17.82 18.43 9.35
N HIS A 262 -17.55 17.13 9.45
CA HIS A 262 -16.37 16.63 10.15
C HIS A 262 -15.53 15.75 9.23
N ILE A 263 -14.21 15.95 9.24
CA ILE A 263 -13.29 15.08 8.49
C ILE A 263 -12.69 14.05 9.44
N CYS A 264 -12.84 12.77 9.09
CA CYS A 264 -12.35 11.61 9.82
C CYS A 264 -11.27 10.88 9.00
N GLU A 265 -10.31 10.24 9.68
CA GLU A 265 -9.37 9.33 9.02
C GLU A 265 -9.93 7.90 8.98
N LEU A 266 -9.97 7.31 7.80
CA LEU A 266 -10.31 5.90 7.57
C LEU A 266 -9.13 5.17 6.95
N GLN A 267 -8.72 4.07 7.57
CA GLN A 267 -7.72 3.17 7.01
C GLN A 267 -8.39 1.85 6.59
N ILE A 268 -8.10 1.37 5.39
CA ILE A 268 -8.64 0.10 4.89
C ILE A 268 -7.50 -0.87 4.64
N HIS A 269 -7.58 -2.04 5.27
CA HIS A 269 -6.52 -3.04 5.25
C HIS A 269 -7.01 -4.36 4.67
N HIS A 270 -6.09 -5.04 3.98
CA HIS A 270 -6.21 -6.47 3.73
C HIS A 270 -5.64 -7.24 4.92
N LYS A 271 -6.42 -8.16 5.51
CA LYS A 271 -6.07 -8.94 6.71
C LYS A 271 -4.70 -9.60 6.61
N ALA A 272 -4.45 -10.29 5.48
CA ALA A 272 -3.19 -10.99 5.25
C ALA A 272 -1.95 -10.06 5.21
N ILE A 273 -2.12 -8.80 4.80
CA ILE A 273 -1.04 -7.81 4.76
C ILE A 273 -0.81 -7.20 6.15
N GLN A 274 -1.89 -6.89 6.86
CA GLN A 274 -1.82 -6.35 8.21
C GLN A 274 -1.18 -7.33 9.21
N VAL A 275 -1.53 -8.62 9.10
CA VAL A 275 -0.93 -9.70 9.91
C VAL A 275 0.57 -9.78 9.64
N LEU A 276 0.96 -9.89 8.36
CA LEU A 276 2.38 -9.95 7.98
C LEU A 276 3.16 -8.72 8.46
N GLN A 277 2.59 -7.53 8.34
CA GLN A 277 3.23 -6.31 8.83
C GLN A 277 3.44 -6.33 10.35
N THR A 278 2.52 -6.94 11.10
CA THR A 278 2.61 -7.08 12.55
C THR A 278 3.72 -8.06 12.93
N GLU A 279 3.77 -9.21 12.27
CA GLU A 279 4.84 -10.21 12.43
C GLU A 279 6.22 -9.59 12.16
N LEU A 280 6.41 -8.92 11.02
CA LEU A 280 7.68 -8.29 10.65
C LEU A 280 8.13 -7.20 11.64
N LYS A 281 7.18 -6.47 12.25
CA LYS A 281 7.49 -5.50 13.31
C LYS A 281 7.96 -6.19 14.58
N THR A 282 7.29 -7.27 15.01
CA THR A 282 7.70 -8.02 16.21
C THR A 282 9.07 -8.66 16.08
N THR A 283 9.42 -9.19 14.90
CA THR A 283 10.77 -9.71 14.61
C THR A 283 11.83 -8.60 14.55
N THR A 284 11.42 -7.33 14.43
CA THR A 284 12.34 -6.18 14.39
C THR A 284 12.70 -5.61 15.75
N SER A 285 11.90 -5.89 16.78
CA SER A 285 12.12 -5.43 18.16
C SER A 285 12.83 -6.45 19.07
N GLN A 286 13.20 -7.61 18.53
CA GLN A 286 14.09 -8.60 19.16
C GLN A 286 15.47 -8.56 18.49
#